data_AF-A0A660ND57-F1
#
_entry.id   AF-A0A660ND57-F1
#
_cell.length_a   1.000
_cell.length_b   1.000
_cell.length_c   1.000
_cell.angle_alpha   90.00
_cell.angle_beta   90.00
_cell.angle_gamma   90.00
#
_symmetry.space_group_name_H-M   'P 1'
#
loop_
_entity.id
_entity.type
_entity.pdbx_description
1 polymer ?
#
loop_
_entity_poly.entity_id
_entity_poly.type
_entity_poly.pdbx_seq_one_letter_code
_entity_poly.pdbx_strand_id
1 'polypeptide(L)' 'MNYEGAVSELLNVDGALAAAVVDFASGMLLAGNGTSGIDLEIAAAGNTEVMRAKMKTMQMLGLKDSIEDILITLGKQYHL' A
#
# COMPACT_ATOMS: atom_id res chain seq x y z
N MET A 1 -7.08 -0.62 16.40
CA MET A 1 -6.17 -1.64 15.84
C MET A 1 -4.74 -1.16 16.10
N ASN A 2 -3.79 -2.06 16.41
CA ASN A 2 -2.39 -1.66 16.66
C ASN A 2 -1.61 -1.67 15.34
N TYR A 3 -1.64 -0.56 14.58
CA TYR A 3 -1.01 -0.49 13.26
C TYR A 3 0.52 -0.57 13.32
N GLU A 4 1.14 0.03 14.33
CA GLU A 4 2.61 -0.03 14.52
C GLU A 4 3.10 -1.46 14.76
N GLY A 5 2.34 -2.25 15.52
CA GLY A 5 2.61 -3.68 15.72
C GLY A 5 2.57 -4.46 14.41
N ALA A 6 1.53 -4.25 13.61
CA ALA A 6 1.38 -4.92 12.31
C ALA A 6 2.51 -4.55 11.33
N VAL A 7 2.88 -3.26 11.25
CA VAL A 7 4.02 -2.79 10.44
C VAL A 7 5.31 -3.46 10.89
N SER A 8 5.54 -3.56 12.20
CA SER A 8 6.74 -4.21 12.75
C SER A 8 6.79 -5.71 12.42
N GLU A 9 5.65 -6.39 12.45
CA GLU A 9 5.56 -7.81 12.05
C GLU A 9 5.84 -7.99 10.55
N LEU A 10 5.31 -7.12 9.69
CA LEU A 10 5.56 -7.15 8.24
C LEU A 10 7.04 -6.95 7.90
N LEU A 11 7.74 -6.10 8.65
CA LEU A 11 9.17 -5.86 8.47
C LEU A 11 10.07 -7.04 8.88
N ASN A 12 9.54 -8.04 9.57
CA ASN A 12 10.28 -9.26 9.88
C ASN A 12 10.35 -10.24 8.70
N VAL A 13 9.66 -9.96 7.59
CA VAL A 13 9.77 -10.75 6.37
C VAL A 13 11.13 -10.50 5.72
N ASP A 14 11.86 -11.57 5.41
CA ASP A 14 13.17 -11.49 4.76
C ASP A 14 13.06 -10.72 3.43
N GLY A 15 13.81 -9.62 3.34
CA GLY A 15 13.82 -8.73 2.18
C GLY A 15 12.77 -7.62 2.20
N ALA A 16 11.97 -7.49 3.26
CA ALA A 16 11.07 -6.35 3.43
C ALA A 16 11.86 -5.04 3.53
N LEU A 17 11.55 -4.10 2.64
CA LEU A 17 12.22 -2.79 2.60
C LEU A 17 11.46 -1.71 3.37
N ALA A 18 10.13 -1.81 3.39
CA ALA A 18 9.24 -0.94 4.12
C ALA A 18 7.86 -1.60 4.25
N ALA A 19 7.08 -1.14 5.23
CA ALA A 19 5.67 -1.47 5.39
C ALA A 19 4.91 -0.23 5.86
N ALA A 20 3.66 -0.09 5.44
CA ALA A 20 2.82 1.04 5.77
C ALA A 20 1.34 0.64 5.82
N VAL A 21 0.61 1.27 6.74
CA VAL A 21 -0.85 1.26 6.78
C VAL A 21 -1.32 2.65 6.38
N VAL A 22 -2.15 2.71 5.34
CA VAL A 22 -2.60 3.97 4.74
C VAL A 22 -4.12 4.02 4.75
N ASP A 23 -4.69 5.15 5.15
CA ASP A 23 -6.11 5.39 5.00
C ASP A 23 -6.44 5.75 3.55
N PHE A 24 -7.08 4.83 2.82
CA PHE A 24 -7.44 5.02 1.41
C PHE A 24 -8.33 6.25 1.15
N ALA A 25 -9.20 6.62 2.11
CA ALA A 25 -10.13 7.73 1.93
C ALA A 25 -9.42 9.08 1.93
N SER A 26 -8.43 9.29 2.80
CA SER A 26 -7.67 10.53 2.93
C SER A 26 -6.30 10.50 2.24
N GLY A 27 -5.71 9.33 2.04
CA GLY A 27 -4.31 9.15 1.64
C GLY A 27 -3.32 9.30 2.79
N MET A 28 -3.79 9.39 4.04
CA MET A 28 -2.95 9.61 5.21
C MET A 28 -2.21 8.33 5.61
N LEU A 29 -0.90 8.44 5.84
CA LEU A 29 -0.10 7.39 6.46
C LEU A 29 -0.49 7.25 7.95
N LEU A 30 -1.06 6.11 8.32
CA LEU A 30 -1.51 5.83 9.69
C LEU A 30 -0.39 5.24 10.56
N ALA A 31 0.45 4.41 9.97
CA ALA A 31 1.66 3.85 10.55
C ALA A 31 2.58 3.44 9.41
N GLY A 32 3.89 3.52 9.60
CA GLY A 32 4.83 3.12 8.57
C GLY A 32 6.26 3.12 9.05
N ASN A 33 7.04 2.16 8.57
CA ASN A 33 8.46 2.05 8.86
C ASN A 33 9.19 1.36 7.70
N GLY A 34 10.47 1.64 7.53
CA GLY A 34 11.26 1.13 6.42
C GLY A 34 12.68 1.65 6.39
N THR A 35 13.41 1.25 5.35
CA THR A 35 14.78 1.70 5.09
C THR A 35 14.83 3.19 4.73
N SER A 36 15.96 3.85 5.02
CA SER A 36 16.16 5.30 4.86
C SER A 36 16.06 5.85 3.43
N GLY A 37 15.78 5.01 2.43
CA GLY A 37 15.63 5.41 1.03
C GLY A 37 14.19 5.48 0.53
N ILE A 38 13.19 5.18 1.38
CA ILE A 38 11.77 5.14 0.99
C ILE A 38 11.03 6.26 1.72
N ASP A 39 10.55 7.24 0.96
CA ASP A 39 9.61 8.24 1.45
C ASP A 39 8.20 7.63 1.47
N LEU A 40 7.77 7.22 2.67
CA LEU A 40 6.49 6.55 2.86
C LEU A 40 5.29 7.46 2.67
N GLU A 41 5.42 8.77 2.88
CA GLU A 41 4.32 9.71 2.65
C GLU A 41 4.05 9.85 1.15
N ILE A 42 5.11 9.98 0.35
CA ILE A 42 4.99 10.01 -1.11
C ILE A 42 4.48 8.65 -1.64
N ALA A 43 5.00 7.53 -1.12
CA ALA A 43 4.56 6.20 -1.53
C ALA A 43 3.09 5.94 -1.18
N ALA A 44 2.63 6.37 0.01
CA ALA A 44 1.25 6.26 0.44
C ALA A 44 0.30 7.07 -0.45
N ALA A 45 0.64 8.34 -0.72
CA ALA A 45 -0.16 9.19 -1.59
C ALA A 45 -0.25 8.63 -3.03
N GLY A 46 0.88 8.19 -3.59
CA GLY A 46 0.94 7.61 -4.94
C GLY A 46 0.11 6.33 -5.08
N ASN A 47 0.26 5.38 -4.15
CA ASN A 47 -0.48 4.12 -4.21
C ASN A 47 -1.98 4.30 -3.91
N THR A 48 -2.36 5.31 -3.12
CA THR A 48 -3.77 5.67 -2.93
C THR A 48 -4.43 6.04 -4.26
N GLU A 49 -3.74 6.78 -5.13
CA GLU A 49 -4.25 7.13 -6.46
C GLU A 49 -4.37 5.92 -7.40
N VAL A 50 -3.45 4.95 -7.31
CA VAL A 50 -3.55 3.68 -8.05
C VAL A 50 -4.82 2.93 -7.65
N MET A 51 -5.07 2.81 -6.34
CA MET A 51 -6.28 2.17 -5.81
C MET A 51 -7.55 2.90 -6.27
N ARG A 52 -7.58 4.24 -6.19
CA ARG A 52 -8.73 5.06 -6.61
C ARG A 52 -9.03 4.88 -8.09
N ALA A 53 -8.00 4.89 -8.93
CA ALA A 53 -8.14 4.67 -10.36
C ALA A 53 -8.74 3.28 -10.64
N LYS A 54 -8.22 2.22 -10.01
CA LYS A 54 -8.75 0.85 -10.18
C LYS A 54 -10.20 0.75 -9.74
N MET A 55 -10.54 1.28 -8.56
CA MET A 55 -11.92 1.28 -8.05
C MET A 55 -12.88 2.00 -9.00
N LYS A 56 -12.49 3.17 -9.53
CA LYS A 56 -13.27 3.89 -10.54
C LYS A 56 -13.47 3.07 -11.82
N THR A 57 -12.42 2.41 -12.31
CA THR A 57 -12.54 1.51 -13.47
C THR A 57 -13.49 0.35 -13.21
N MET A 58 -13.44 -0.28 -12.03
CA MET A 58 -14.37 -1.36 -11.66
C MET A 58 -15.82 -0.89 -11.69
N GLN A 59 -16.10 0.32 -11.16
CA GLN A 59 -17.43 0.92 -11.21
C GLN A 59 -17.88 1.19 -12.66
N MET A 60 -17.01 1.76 -13.50
CA MET A 60 -17.31 2.03 -14.90
C MET A 60 -17.61 0.76 -15.71
N LEU A 61 -16.93 -0.35 -15.39
CA LEU A 61 -17.15 -1.65 -16.00
C LEU A 61 -18.33 -2.43 -15.39
N GLY A 62 -18.94 -1.92 -14.31
CA GLY A 62 -20.04 -2.59 -13.61
C GLY A 62 -19.63 -3.89 -12.92
N LEU A 63 -18.35 -4.04 -12.53
CA LEU A 63 -17.86 -5.22 -11.82
C LEU A 63 -18.45 -5.25 -10.40
N LYS A 64 -19.12 -6.34 -10.04
CA LYS A 64 -19.71 -6.58 -8.72
C LYS A 64 -18.78 -7.43 -7.86
N ASP A 65 -17.55 -6.94 -7.70
CA ASP A 65 -16.47 -7.67 -7.02
C ASP A 65 -15.61 -6.71 -6.18
N SER A 66 -14.72 -7.26 -5.34
CA SER A 66 -13.79 -6.52 -4.49
C SER A 66 -12.33 -6.80 -4.85
N ILE A 67 -11.46 -5.84 -4.55
CA ILE A 67 -10.01 -6.04 -4.61
C ILE A 67 -9.59 -6.78 -3.34
N GLU A 68 -9.00 -7.97 -3.48
CA GLU A 68 -8.38 -8.70 -2.37
C GLU A 68 -6.91 -8.29 -2.17
N ASP A 69 -6.14 -8.23 -3.25
CA ASP A 69 -4.73 -7.83 -3.26
C ASP A 69 -4.35 -7.08 -4.54
N ILE A 70 -3.24 -6.35 -4.47
CA ILE A 70 -2.55 -5.77 -5.63
C ILE A 70 -1.06 -6.06 -5.52
N LEU A 71 -0.52 -6.77 -6.50
CA LEU A 71 0.92 -6.92 -6.69
C LEU A 71 1.40 -6.01 -7.82
N ILE A 72 2.33 -5.09 -7.52
CA ILE A 72 3.05 -4.30 -8.52
C ILE A 72 4.51 -4.75 -8.56
N THR A 73 4.94 -5.24 -9.72
CA THR A 73 6.32 -5.69 -9.93
C THR A 73 7.14 -4.60 -10.60
N LEU A 74 8.26 -4.25 -9.97
CA LEU A 74 9.31 -3.41 -10.54
C LEU A 74 10.55 -4.27 -10.85
N GLY A 75 11.52 -3.70 -11.57
CA GLY A 75 12.74 -4.44 -11.93
C GLY A 75 13.59 -4.91 -10.74
N LYS A 76 13.38 -4.37 -9.53
CA LYS A 76 14.14 -4.72 -8.32
C LYS A 76 13.28 -4.91 -7.06
N GLN A 77 11.97 -4.70 -7.16
CA GLN A 77 11.09 -4.60 -5.99
C GLN A 77 9.72 -5.17 -6.31
N TYR A 78 9.06 -5.68 -5.29
CA TYR A 78 7.63 -5.96 -5.29
C TYR A 78 6.94 -5.00 -4.33
N HIS A 79 5.84 -4.40 -4.78
CA HIS A 79 4.94 -3.64 -3.91
C HIS A 79 3.69 -4.50 -3.73
N LEU A 80 3.42 -4.85 -2.48
CA LEU A 80 2.36 -5.74 -2.02
C LEU A 80 1.32 -4.93 -1.24
#